data_AF-A0A433I456-F1
#
_entry.id   AF-A0A433I456-F1
#
_cell.length_a   1.000
_cell.length_b   1.000
_cell.length_c   1.000
_cell.angle_alpha   90.00
_cell.angle_beta   90.00
_cell.angle_gamma   90.00
#
_symmetry.space_group_name_H-M   'P 1'
#
loop_
_entity.id
_entity.type
_entity.pdbx_description
1 polymer ?
#
loop_
_entity_poly.entity_id
_entity_poly.type
_entity_poly.pdbx_seq_one_letter_code
_entity_poly.pdbx_strand_id
1 'polypeptide(L)'
;AVQGGKGSTLSLQPRKEGTAEFKIKVGETLGSADLRFVAVLPNGKRIQVAETTSIRPLSEHRVALSLGRFDSASKELKPTRELFSQLRDVQLGVAASPLVWANGLKHYLDDYGYACTEQLVSKAMPALIWGGTAPEAEQAFSGAVRMLRQRQNSAGGFGLWAANPDVAPYASLYATDFLIEARERGLPVPEDLLVRSNAYLTDLDNGPSEGLSELRHRAYASYLLSRQVILVSGALSDIRERYESYFKDSWQNDLGAAYLAASYKLLK
;
A
#
# COMPACT_ATOMS: atom_id res chain seq x y z
N ALA A 1 -10.65 -2.53 -33.97
CA ALA A 1 -11.24 -2.86 -35.29
C ALA A 1 -10.21 -3.56 -36.18
N VAL A 2 -10.62 -4.59 -36.93
CA VAL A 2 -9.75 -5.25 -37.92
C VAL A 2 -9.45 -4.27 -39.06
N GLN A 3 -8.18 -4.08 -39.37
CA GLN A 3 -7.70 -3.26 -40.47
C GLN A 3 -7.54 -4.12 -41.73
N GLY A 4 -8.11 -3.67 -42.84
CA GLY A 4 -8.06 -4.39 -44.12
C GLY A 4 -9.12 -5.49 -44.21
N GLY A 5 -8.74 -6.64 -44.77
CA GLY A 5 -9.64 -7.77 -45.00
C GLY A 5 -10.11 -8.41 -43.69
N LYS A 6 -11.44 -8.55 -43.53
CA LYS A 6 -12.07 -9.17 -42.35
C LYS A 6 -12.11 -10.70 -42.39
N GLY A 7 -11.46 -11.31 -43.39
CA GLY A 7 -11.44 -12.75 -43.59
C GLY A 7 -10.23 -13.18 -44.42
N SER A 8 -9.85 -14.45 -44.26
CA SER A 8 -8.81 -15.11 -45.04
C SER A 8 -9.27 -16.53 -45.34
N THR A 9 -9.00 -17.02 -46.55
CA THR A 9 -9.31 -18.39 -46.96
C THR A 9 -8.05 -19.23 -46.86
N LEU A 10 -8.09 -20.29 -46.06
CA LEU A 10 -6.98 -21.22 -45.89
C LEU A 10 -7.32 -22.55 -46.55
N SER A 11 -6.41 -23.07 -47.37
CA SER A 11 -6.48 -24.43 -47.90
C SER A 11 -5.58 -25.32 -47.04
N LEU A 12 -6.20 -26.22 -46.26
CA LEU A 12 -5.50 -27.07 -45.30
C LEU A 12 -5.56 -28.54 -45.75
N GLN A 13 -4.40 -29.19 -45.78
CA GLN A 13 -4.34 -30.64 -45.95
C GLN A 13 -4.61 -31.38 -44.64
N PRO A 14 -5.03 -32.67 -44.68
CA PRO A 14 -5.24 -33.47 -43.48
C PRO A 14 -4.01 -33.45 -42.56
N ARG A 15 -4.25 -33.22 -41.26
CA ARG A 15 -3.19 -33.12 -40.22
C ARG A 15 -2.14 -32.03 -40.48
N LYS A 16 -2.52 -30.96 -41.18
CA LYS A 16 -1.71 -29.75 -41.35
C LYS A 16 -2.39 -28.54 -40.72
N GLU A 17 -1.57 -27.59 -40.32
CA GLU A 17 -1.99 -26.30 -39.77
C GLU A 17 -1.78 -25.20 -40.81
N GLY A 18 -2.53 -24.12 -40.69
CA GLY A 18 -2.30 -22.90 -41.46
C GLY A 18 -2.67 -21.68 -40.64
N THR A 19 -2.01 -20.57 -40.94
CA THR A 19 -2.08 -19.34 -40.16
C THR A 19 -2.75 -18.25 -40.98
N ALA A 20 -3.68 -17.53 -40.36
CA ALA A 20 -4.22 -16.28 -40.88
C ALA A 20 -3.84 -15.15 -39.93
N GLU A 21 -3.23 -14.10 -40.48
CA GLU A 21 -2.84 -12.92 -39.72
C GLU A 21 -3.85 -11.79 -39.91
N PHE A 22 -4.25 -11.16 -38.80
CA PHE A 22 -5.15 -10.03 -38.80
C PHE A 22 -4.48 -8.84 -38.13
N LYS A 23 -4.43 -7.70 -38.82
CA LYS A 23 -4.02 -6.42 -38.21
C LYS A 23 -5.21 -5.82 -37.47
N ILE A 24 -5.03 -5.49 -36.20
CA ILE A 24 -6.10 -4.95 -35.36
C ILE A 24 -5.66 -3.58 -34.85
N LYS A 25 -6.48 -2.55 -35.07
CA LYS A 25 -6.31 -1.24 -34.44
C LYS A 25 -7.09 -1.21 -33.13
N VAL A 26 -6.41 -0.89 -32.04
CA VAL A 26 -7.00 -0.70 -30.71
C VAL A 26 -7.92 0.53 -30.74
N GLY A 27 -9.10 0.43 -30.12
CA GLY A 27 -10.05 1.54 -30.02
C GLY A 27 -9.70 2.48 -28.87
N GLU A 28 -10.43 3.60 -28.76
CA GLU A 28 -10.23 4.59 -27.68
C GLU A 28 -10.96 4.21 -26.39
N THR A 29 -11.93 3.31 -26.46
CA THR A 29 -12.66 2.81 -25.29
C THR A 29 -11.78 1.85 -24.51
N LEU A 30 -11.37 2.27 -23.31
CA LEU A 30 -10.63 1.44 -22.37
C LEU A 30 -11.51 0.33 -21.79
N GLY A 31 -10.88 -0.73 -21.29
CA GLY A 31 -11.56 -1.85 -20.64
C GLY A 31 -11.35 -3.18 -21.36
N SER A 32 -12.32 -4.08 -21.25
CA SER A 32 -12.27 -5.39 -21.88
C SER A 32 -12.69 -5.33 -23.36
N ALA A 33 -11.98 -6.04 -24.22
CA ALA A 33 -12.31 -6.15 -25.64
C ALA A 33 -12.30 -7.62 -26.08
N ASP A 34 -13.40 -8.04 -26.69
CA ASP A 34 -13.56 -9.41 -27.19
C ASP A 34 -13.13 -9.52 -28.66
N LEU A 35 -12.31 -10.53 -28.94
CA LEU A 35 -11.91 -10.96 -30.27
C LEU A 35 -12.66 -12.26 -30.58
N ARG A 36 -13.44 -12.28 -31.65
CA ARG A 36 -14.17 -13.47 -32.10
C ARG A 36 -13.65 -13.92 -33.45
N PHE A 37 -13.17 -15.16 -33.51
CA PHE A 37 -12.70 -15.82 -34.71
C PHE A 37 -13.73 -16.86 -35.13
N VAL A 38 -14.21 -16.76 -36.38
CA VAL A 38 -15.21 -17.68 -36.92
C VAL A 38 -14.66 -18.31 -38.19
N ALA A 39 -14.43 -19.62 -38.14
CA ALA A 39 -14.10 -20.43 -39.32
C ALA A 39 -15.39 -20.99 -39.92
N VAL A 40 -15.53 -20.89 -41.24
CA VAL A 40 -16.64 -21.48 -41.99
C VAL A 40 -16.07 -22.54 -42.92
N LEU A 41 -16.53 -23.79 -42.76
CA LEU A 41 -16.12 -24.93 -43.58
C LEU A 41 -16.89 -24.94 -44.92
N PRO A 42 -16.39 -25.63 -45.97
CA PRO A 42 -17.06 -25.68 -47.27
C PRO A 42 -18.49 -26.24 -47.23
N ASN A 43 -18.80 -27.09 -46.24
CA ASN A 43 -20.14 -27.63 -46.00
C ASN A 43 -21.06 -26.69 -45.19
N GLY A 44 -20.64 -25.45 -44.94
CA GLY A 44 -21.39 -24.44 -44.20
C GLY A 44 -21.28 -24.55 -42.67
N LYS A 45 -20.61 -25.56 -42.13
CA LYS A 45 -20.42 -25.69 -40.67
C LYS A 45 -19.52 -24.56 -40.15
N ARG A 46 -19.92 -23.94 -39.03
CA ARG A 46 -19.19 -22.85 -38.40
C ARG A 46 -18.52 -23.33 -37.12
N ILE A 47 -17.28 -22.90 -36.91
CA ILE A 47 -16.52 -23.11 -35.67
C ILE A 47 -16.13 -21.72 -35.17
N GLN A 48 -16.34 -21.46 -33.88
CA GLN A 48 -16.06 -20.16 -33.29
C GLN A 48 -15.14 -20.33 -32.09
N VAL A 49 -14.17 -19.41 -31.99
CA VAL A 49 -13.32 -19.20 -30.81
C VAL A 49 -13.43 -17.73 -30.41
N ALA A 50 -13.43 -17.46 -29.12
CA ALA A 50 -13.40 -16.10 -28.59
C ALA A 50 -12.23 -15.96 -27.62
N GLU A 51 -11.55 -14.83 -27.71
CA GLU A 51 -10.47 -14.42 -26.83
C GLU A 51 -10.80 -13.03 -26.29
N THR A 52 -10.40 -12.75 -25.05
CA THR A 52 -10.63 -11.44 -24.44
C THR A 52 -9.29 -10.81 -24.11
N THR A 53 -9.15 -9.52 -24.44
CA THR A 53 -7.94 -8.75 -24.16
C THR A 53 -8.29 -7.42 -23.48
N SER A 54 -7.34 -6.85 -22.75
CA SER A 54 -7.52 -5.60 -22.03
C SER A 54 -6.93 -4.42 -22.81
N ILE A 55 -7.76 -3.42 -23.09
CA ILE A 55 -7.35 -2.12 -23.61
C ILE A 55 -7.04 -1.22 -22.40
N ARG A 56 -5.78 -0.84 -22.27
CA ARG A 56 -5.28 0.03 -21.19
C ARG A 56 -4.55 1.24 -21.78
N PRO A 57 -4.62 2.40 -21.12
CA PRO A 57 -3.91 3.58 -21.60
C PRO A 57 -2.40 3.39 -21.42
N LEU A 58 -1.62 4.03 -22.29
CA LEU A 58 -0.15 4.04 -22.19
C LEU A 58 0.36 4.99 -21.08
N SER A 59 -0.53 5.83 -20.54
CA SER A 59 -0.24 6.72 -19.43
C SER A 59 -0.32 6.02 -18.08
N GLU A 60 0.51 6.45 -17.14
CA GLU A 60 0.47 6.00 -15.75
C GLU A 60 -0.84 6.35 -15.05
N HIS A 61 -1.24 5.52 -14.09
CA HIS A 61 -2.30 5.86 -13.14
C HIS A 61 -1.84 7.02 -12.26
N ARG A 62 -2.69 8.03 -12.07
CA ARG A 62 -2.36 9.22 -11.28
C ARG A 62 -3.49 9.57 -10.33
N VAL A 63 -3.13 9.79 -9.07
CA VAL A 63 -4.02 10.26 -8.02
C VAL A 63 -3.55 11.66 -7.63
N ALA A 64 -4.50 12.58 -7.46
CA ALA A 64 -4.22 13.94 -6.99
C ALA A 64 -5.12 14.24 -5.79
N LEU A 65 -4.52 14.62 -4.68
CA LEU A 65 -5.22 15.06 -3.47
C LEU A 65 -4.99 16.56 -3.28
N SER A 66 -6.08 17.32 -3.24
CA SER A 66 -6.07 18.74 -2.95
C SER A 66 -6.78 18.97 -1.60
N LEU A 67 -6.07 19.57 -0.66
CA LEU A 67 -6.58 19.92 0.67
C LEU A 67 -6.60 21.44 0.82
N GLY A 68 -7.60 21.96 1.53
CA GLY A 68 -7.69 23.38 1.78
C GLY A 68 -8.77 23.73 2.79
N ARG A 69 -8.64 24.94 3.34
CA ARG A 69 -9.68 25.64 4.10
C ARG A 69 -10.08 26.87 3.31
N PHE A 70 -11.36 27.23 3.36
CA PHE A 70 -11.85 28.48 2.80
C PHE A 70 -12.88 29.08 3.75
N ASP A 71 -12.85 30.40 3.86
CA ASP A 71 -13.76 31.17 4.73
C ASP A 71 -14.81 31.93 3.88
N SER A 72 -14.76 31.80 2.55
CA SER A 72 -15.68 32.42 1.60
C SER A 72 -16.96 31.59 1.41
N ALA A 73 -18.08 32.24 1.08
CA ALA A 73 -19.35 31.56 0.82
C ALA A 73 -19.30 30.62 -0.39
N SER A 74 -18.37 30.85 -1.33
CA SER A 74 -18.12 29.97 -2.47
C SER A 74 -16.62 29.85 -2.76
N LYS A 75 -16.23 28.70 -3.30
CA LYS A 75 -14.88 28.43 -3.80
C LYS A 75 -14.99 27.57 -5.04
N GLU A 76 -14.42 28.03 -6.15
CA GLU A 76 -14.34 27.24 -7.37
C GLU A 76 -13.09 26.37 -7.36
N LEU A 77 -13.26 25.07 -7.66
CA LEU A 77 -12.18 24.11 -7.84
C LEU A 77 -12.25 23.57 -9.26
N LYS A 78 -11.23 23.87 -10.06
CA LYS A 78 -11.12 23.36 -11.42
C LYS A 78 -10.31 22.06 -11.43
N PRO A 79 -10.79 21.01 -12.11
CA PRO A 79 -9.96 19.83 -12.37
C PRO A 79 -8.66 20.26 -13.05
N THR A 80 -7.53 19.74 -12.57
CA THR A 80 -6.19 20.12 -13.05
C THR A 80 -5.73 19.27 -14.23
N ARG A 81 -6.49 18.25 -14.63
CA ARG A 81 -6.09 17.25 -15.63
C ARG A 81 -7.30 16.75 -16.42
N GLU A 82 -7.05 16.40 -17.68
CA GLU A 82 -7.95 15.60 -18.48
C GLU A 82 -7.69 14.11 -18.18
N LEU A 83 -8.76 13.36 -17.90
CA LEU A 83 -8.71 11.94 -17.55
C LEU A 83 -9.58 11.14 -18.51
N PHE A 84 -9.18 9.90 -18.78
CA PHE A 84 -10.03 8.97 -19.53
C PHE A 84 -11.35 8.76 -18.80
N SER A 85 -12.47 9.02 -19.47
CA SER A 85 -13.80 9.01 -18.84
C SER A 85 -14.14 7.68 -18.18
N GLN A 86 -13.63 6.56 -18.71
CA GLN A 86 -13.85 5.22 -18.19
C GLN A 86 -13.09 4.92 -16.88
N LEU A 87 -12.03 5.68 -16.58
CA LEU A 87 -11.18 5.51 -15.40
C LEU A 87 -11.16 6.76 -14.50
N ARG A 88 -12.01 7.75 -14.81
CA ARG A 88 -12.07 9.00 -14.07
C ARG A 88 -12.90 8.81 -12.80
N ASP A 89 -12.24 8.89 -11.66
CA ASP A 89 -12.89 9.10 -10.36
C ASP A 89 -12.59 10.51 -9.85
N VAL A 90 -13.61 11.22 -9.38
CA VAL A 90 -13.49 12.57 -8.81
C VAL A 90 -14.40 12.66 -7.60
N GLN A 91 -13.79 12.93 -6.45
CA GLN A 91 -14.49 13.05 -5.18
C GLN A 91 -14.23 14.42 -4.55
N LEU A 92 -15.25 14.96 -3.89
CA LEU A 92 -15.18 16.23 -3.18
C LEU A 92 -15.77 16.08 -1.78
N GLY A 93 -14.95 16.33 -0.77
CA GLY A 93 -15.38 16.42 0.63
C GLY A 93 -15.38 17.86 1.10
N VAL A 94 -16.50 18.33 1.65
CA VAL A 94 -16.62 19.66 2.28
C VAL A 94 -17.27 19.49 3.63
N ALA A 95 -16.63 20.00 4.68
CA ALA A 95 -17.19 20.03 6.02
C ALA A 95 -16.61 21.21 6.82
N ALA A 96 -17.31 21.59 7.89
CA ALA A 96 -16.80 22.54 8.88
C ALA A 96 -15.67 21.95 9.75
N SER A 97 -15.48 20.63 9.71
CA SER A 97 -14.47 19.91 10.49
C SER A 97 -13.32 19.43 9.60
N PRO A 98 -12.05 19.50 10.05
CA PRO A 98 -10.91 18.96 9.31
C PRO A 98 -10.96 17.44 9.16
N LEU A 99 -11.82 16.74 9.90
CA LEU A 99 -12.01 15.29 9.77
C LEU A 99 -12.44 14.86 8.36
N VAL A 100 -12.99 15.77 7.54
CA VAL A 100 -13.29 15.48 6.14
C VAL A 100 -12.05 15.08 5.32
N TRP A 101 -10.86 15.53 5.73
CA TRP A 101 -9.59 15.16 5.08
C TRP A 101 -9.26 13.67 5.26
N ALA A 102 -9.80 13.02 6.30
CA ALA A 102 -9.63 11.58 6.52
C ALA A 102 -10.14 10.76 5.33
N ASN A 103 -11.29 11.13 4.77
CA ASN A 103 -11.87 10.48 3.60
C ASN A 103 -10.95 10.64 2.37
N GLY A 104 -10.45 11.86 2.13
CA GLY A 104 -9.52 12.13 1.04
C GLY A 104 -8.21 11.34 1.16
N LEU A 105 -7.67 11.22 2.38
CA LEU A 105 -6.48 10.41 2.64
C LEU A 105 -6.75 8.91 2.44
N LYS A 106 -7.90 8.41 2.90
CA LYS A 106 -8.31 7.01 2.70
C LYS A 106 -8.35 6.68 1.20
N HIS A 107 -9.05 7.48 0.40
CA HIS A 107 -9.13 7.26 -1.05
C HIS A 107 -7.75 7.35 -1.73
N TYR A 108 -6.92 8.30 -1.32
CA TYR A 108 -5.55 8.42 -1.84
C TYR A 108 -4.72 7.16 -1.58
N LEU A 109 -4.85 6.57 -0.40
CA LEU A 109 -4.15 5.35 -0.01
C LEU A 109 -4.71 4.12 -0.74
N ASP A 110 -6.05 4.00 -0.83
CA ASP A 110 -6.72 2.89 -1.51
C ASP A 110 -6.33 2.78 -2.99
N ASP A 111 -6.21 3.91 -3.68
CA ASP A 111 -5.84 3.99 -5.11
C ASP A 111 -4.35 3.74 -5.40
N TYR A 112 -3.51 3.61 -4.36
CA TYR A 112 -2.09 3.36 -4.56
C TYR A 112 -1.85 1.95 -5.13
N GLY A 113 -1.39 1.85 -6.38
CA GLY A 113 -1.33 0.59 -7.13
C GLY A 113 -0.25 -0.41 -6.70
N TYR A 114 0.65 -0.03 -5.79
CA TYR A 114 1.72 -0.89 -5.30
C TYR A 114 1.33 -1.63 -4.02
N ALA A 115 2.01 -2.74 -3.76
CA ALA A 115 1.63 -3.71 -2.73
C ALA A 115 2.79 -4.07 -1.78
N CYS A 116 3.74 -3.16 -1.53
CA CYS A 116 4.71 -3.35 -0.45
C CYS A 116 3.99 -3.37 0.90
N THR A 117 4.66 -3.89 1.92
CA THR A 117 4.10 -4.05 3.27
C THR A 117 3.65 -2.73 3.87
N GLU A 118 4.49 -1.69 3.83
CA GLU A 118 4.16 -0.38 4.37
C GLU A 118 2.96 0.26 3.65
N GLN A 119 2.77 -0.01 2.37
CA GLN A 119 1.67 0.54 1.58
C GLN A 119 0.36 -0.16 1.90
N LEU A 120 0.38 -1.50 1.99
CA LEU A 120 -0.81 -2.27 2.38
C LEU A 120 -1.22 -1.99 3.84
N VAL A 121 -0.25 -1.81 4.73
CA VAL A 121 -0.51 -1.35 6.10
C VAL A 121 -1.10 0.07 6.08
N SER A 122 -0.56 0.97 5.26
CA SER A 122 -1.09 2.33 5.11
C SER A 122 -2.54 2.33 4.64
N LYS A 123 -2.95 1.42 3.73
CA LYS A 123 -4.36 1.28 3.31
C LYS A 123 -5.27 0.84 4.45
N ALA A 124 -4.80 -0.03 5.33
CA ALA A 124 -5.59 -0.55 6.45
C ALA A 124 -5.65 0.42 7.64
N MET A 125 -4.64 1.27 7.83
CA MET A 125 -4.51 2.16 8.98
C MET A 125 -5.69 3.16 9.13
N PRO A 126 -6.16 3.87 8.08
CA PRO A 126 -7.37 4.70 8.13
C PRO A 126 -8.59 4.01 8.74
N ALA A 127 -8.91 2.82 8.25
CA ALA A 127 -10.08 2.05 8.70
C ALA A 127 -9.90 1.65 10.17
N LEU A 128 -8.67 1.33 10.58
CA LEU A 128 -8.36 1.03 11.97
C LEU A 128 -8.53 2.24 12.90
N ILE A 129 -7.92 3.38 12.53
CA ILE A 129 -7.89 4.58 13.39
C ILE A 129 -9.29 5.21 13.52
N TRP A 130 -10.05 5.28 12.42
CA TRP A 130 -11.34 5.97 12.38
C TRP A 130 -12.55 5.05 12.49
N GLY A 131 -12.44 3.80 12.04
CA GLY A 131 -13.54 2.84 12.02
C GLY A 131 -13.70 2.05 13.32
N GLY A 132 -12.70 2.05 14.22
CA GLY A 132 -12.74 1.29 15.46
C GLY A 132 -12.95 -0.20 15.20
N THR A 133 -14.05 -0.78 15.71
CA THR A 133 -14.46 -2.18 15.46
C THR A 133 -15.57 -2.31 14.42
N ALA A 134 -15.77 -1.29 13.57
CA ALA A 134 -16.72 -1.41 12.48
C ALA A 134 -16.31 -2.55 11.52
N PRO A 135 -17.26 -3.20 10.82
CA PRO A 135 -16.97 -4.32 9.91
C PRO A 135 -15.88 -4.01 8.87
N GLU A 136 -15.81 -2.75 8.41
CA GLU A 136 -14.76 -2.28 7.51
C GLU A 136 -13.37 -2.36 8.14
N ALA A 137 -13.23 -1.92 9.40
CA ALA A 137 -11.98 -1.99 10.14
C ALA A 137 -11.56 -3.45 10.37
N GLU A 138 -12.51 -4.34 10.70
CA GLU A 138 -12.24 -5.77 10.85
C GLU A 138 -11.77 -6.42 9.54
N GLN A 139 -12.37 -6.05 8.41
CA GLN A 139 -11.99 -6.56 7.10
C GLN A 139 -10.60 -6.07 6.69
N ALA A 140 -10.33 -4.77 6.84
CA ALA A 140 -9.03 -4.18 6.57
C ALA A 140 -7.94 -4.80 7.45
N PHE A 141 -8.21 -4.93 8.75
CA PHE A 141 -7.35 -5.60 9.72
C PHE A 141 -7.06 -7.05 9.33
N SER A 142 -8.10 -7.83 9.05
CA SER A 142 -7.95 -9.25 8.70
C SER A 142 -7.14 -9.42 7.42
N GLY A 143 -7.32 -8.54 6.44
CA GLY A 143 -6.51 -8.49 5.23
C GLY A 143 -5.04 -8.20 5.52
N ALA A 144 -4.77 -7.15 6.30
CA ALA A 144 -3.42 -6.76 6.69
C ALA A 144 -2.70 -7.86 7.49
N VAL A 145 -3.35 -8.46 8.50
CA VAL A 145 -2.75 -9.54 9.31
C VAL A 145 -2.42 -10.77 8.47
N ARG A 146 -3.29 -11.18 7.54
CA ARG A 146 -2.99 -12.30 6.63
C ARG A 146 -1.75 -12.02 5.78
N MET A 147 -1.65 -10.81 5.25
CA MET A 147 -0.49 -10.38 4.47
C MET A 147 0.79 -10.33 5.34
N LEU A 148 0.71 -9.73 6.53
CA LEU A 148 1.84 -9.62 7.45
C LEU A 148 2.39 -11.00 7.84
N ARG A 149 1.52 -11.97 8.12
CA ARG A 149 1.94 -13.37 8.39
C ARG A 149 2.75 -13.98 7.25
N GLN A 150 2.41 -13.69 6.00
CA GLN A 150 3.13 -14.19 4.83
C GLN A 150 4.48 -13.50 4.61
N ARG A 151 4.68 -12.31 5.20
CA ARG A 151 5.88 -11.49 5.01
C ARG A 151 6.78 -11.39 6.24
N GLN A 152 6.38 -11.99 7.36
CA GLN A 152 7.21 -12.07 8.56
C GLN A 152 8.30 -13.14 8.35
N ASN A 153 9.57 -12.74 8.43
CA ASN A 153 10.71 -13.66 8.34
C ASN A 153 10.94 -14.38 9.67
N SER A 154 11.94 -15.28 9.74
CA SER A 154 12.28 -16.04 10.95
C SER A 154 12.65 -15.17 12.15
N ALA A 155 13.36 -14.06 11.92
CA ALA A 155 13.77 -13.09 12.94
C ALA A 155 12.61 -12.23 13.48
N GLY A 156 11.42 -12.29 12.87
CA GLY A 156 10.23 -11.57 13.30
C GLY A 156 9.99 -10.22 12.62
N GLY A 157 10.92 -9.80 11.76
CA GLY A 157 10.79 -8.62 10.91
C GLY A 157 9.94 -8.89 9.67
N PHE A 158 9.46 -7.82 9.02
CA PHE A 158 8.57 -7.88 7.87
C PHE A 158 9.28 -7.42 6.59
N GLY A 159 9.36 -8.30 5.59
CA GLY A 159 9.89 -7.93 4.28
C GLY A 159 8.90 -7.10 3.46
N LEU A 160 9.40 -6.35 2.48
CA LEU A 160 8.56 -5.45 1.66
C LEU A 160 7.55 -6.21 0.81
N TRP A 161 7.94 -7.33 0.20
CA TRP A 161 7.11 -8.08 -0.75
C TRP A 161 6.86 -9.52 -0.33
N ALA A 162 7.82 -10.11 0.38
CA ALA A 162 7.82 -11.49 0.85
C ALA A 162 8.68 -11.59 2.11
N ALA A 163 8.62 -12.73 2.81
CA ALA A 163 9.52 -13.02 3.92
C ALA A 163 10.95 -13.23 3.41
N ASN A 164 11.81 -12.22 3.62
CA ASN A 164 13.23 -12.26 3.28
C ASN A 164 14.08 -12.22 4.56
N PRO A 165 15.31 -12.78 4.56
CA PRO A 165 16.22 -12.67 5.70
C PRO A 165 16.50 -11.21 6.06
N ASP A 166 16.83 -10.40 5.04
CA ASP A 166 17.02 -8.96 5.19
C ASP A 166 15.71 -8.22 4.93
N VAL A 167 15.34 -7.35 5.87
CA VAL A 167 14.10 -6.58 5.82
C VAL A 167 14.39 -5.10 5.97
N ALA A 168 13.51 -4.27 5.40
CA ALA A 168 13.55 -2.84 5.64
C ALA A 168 13.07 -2.54 7.08
N PRO A 169 13.88 -1.91 7.95
CA PRO A 169 13.49 -1.68 9.35
C PRO A 169 12.20 -0.88 9.48
N TYR A 170 12.02 0.15 8.65
CA TYR A 170 10.81 0.97 8.66
C TYR A 170 9.52 0.16 8.40
N ALA A 171 9.54 -0.78 7.45
CA ALA A 171 8.37 -1.62 7.17
C ALA A 171 8.02 -2.49 8.39
N SER A 172 9.05 -2.96 9.11
CA SER A 172 8.86 -3.77 10.30
C SER A 172 8.31 -2.96 11.48
N LEU A 173 8.87 -1.76 11.70
CA LEU A 173 8.40 -0.81 12.70
C LEU A 173 6.94 -0.43 12.45
N TYR A 174 6.62 0.01 11.23
CA TYR A 174 5.29 0.48 10.89
C TYR A 174 4.23 -0.63 10.92
N ALA A 175 4.58 -1.84 10.48
CA ALA A 175 3.72 -3.01 10.64
C ALA A 175 3.46 -3.35 12.11
N THR A 176 4.49 -3.25 12.96
CA THR A 176 4.33 -3.51 14.40
C THR A 176 3.48 -2.45 15.08
N ASP A 177 3.66 -1.17 14.71
CA ASP A 177 2.80 -0.07 15.17
C ASP A 177 1.33 -0.33 14.82
N PHE A 178 1.04 -0.74 13.58
CA PHE A 178 -0.31 -1.14 13.18
C PHE A 178 -0.88 -2.28 14.04
N LEU A 179 -0.07 -3.29 14.39
CA LEU A 179 -0.51 -4.39 15.26
C LEU A 179 -0.79 -3.90 16.69
N ILE A 180 0.01 -2.96 17.21
CA ILE A 180 -0.22 -2.35 18.53
C ILE A 180 -1.51 -1.52 18.52
N GLU A 181 -1.68 -0.64 17.53
CA GLU A 181 -2.90 0.16 17.34
C GLU A 181 -4.15 -0.73 17.24
N ALA A 182 -4.03 -1.89 16.56
CA ALA A 182 -5.12 -2.85 16.45
C ALA A 182 -5.46 -3.52 17.79
N ARG A 183 -4.45 -3.94 18.54
CA ARG A 183 -4.62 -4.54 19.87
C ARG A 183 -5.27 -3.56 20.85
N GLU A 184 -4.81 -2.32 20.88
CA GLU A 184 -5.34 -1.27 21.77
C GLU A 184 -6.81 -0.93 21.44
N ARG A 185 -7.27 -1.20 20.22
CA ARG A 185 -8.68 -1.06 19.80
C ARG A 185 -9.51 -2.34 19.96
N GLY A 186 -8.97 -3.36 20.60
CA GLY A 186 -9.67 -4.61 20.91
C GLY A 186 -9.76 -5.60 19.75
N LEU A 187 -9.00 -5.41 18.67
CA LEU A 187 -8.95 -6.39 17.58
C LEU A 187 -8.10 -7.60 17.97
N PRO A 188 -8.42 -8.81 17.46
CA PRO A 188 -7.78 -10.05 17.85
C PRO A 188 -6.41 -10.22 17.17
N VAL A 189 -5.42 -9.47 17.62
CA VAL A 189 -4.04 -9.54 17.12
C VAL A 189 -3.41 -10.86 17.57
N PRO A 190 -2.94 -11.72 16.65
CA PRO A 190 -2.30 -12.97 17.03
C PRO A 190 -1.05 -12.75 17.88
N GLU A 191 -0.98 -13.41 19.02
CA GLU A 191 0.10 -13.20 19.98
C GLU A 191 1.47 -13.62 19.44
N ASP A 192 1.54 -14.74 18.72
CA ASP A 192 2.76 -15.25 18.08
C ASP A 192 3.35 -14.24 17.09
N LEU A 193 2.48 -13.55 16.34
CA LEU A 193 2.88 -12.54 15.37
C LEU A 193 3.54 -11.36 16.08
N LEU A 194 2.89 -10.82 17.12
CA LEU A 194 3.39 -9.63 17.82
C LEU A 194 4.62 -9.92 18.67
N VAL A 195 4.68 -11.06 19.37
CA VAL A 195 5.85 -11.46 20.17
C VAL A 195 7.10 -11.52 19.30
N ARG A 196 6.99 -12.11 18.11
CA ARG A 196 8.12 -12.19 17.17
C ARG A 196 8.50 -10.82 16.62
N SER A 197 7.53 -9.96 16.33
CA SER A 197 7.79 -8.57 15.95
C SER A 197 8.53 -7.81 17.06
N ASN A 198 8.13 -7.99 18.32
CA ASN A 198 8.79 -7.37 19.47
C ASN A 198 10.22 -7.87 19.66
N ALA A 199 10.50 -9.15 19.37
CA ALA A 199 11.86 -9.68 19.36
C ALA A 199 12.73 -8.98 18.31
N TYR A 200 12.22 -8.80 17.08
CA TYR A 200 12.91 -8.02 16.04
C TYR A 200 13.14 -6.56 16.45
N LEU A 201 12.13 -5.91 17.03
CA LEU A 201 12.25 -4.53 17.54
C LEU A 201 13.28 -4.41 18.65
N THR A 202 13.38 -5.39 19.55
CA THR A 202 14.38 -5.39 20.63
C THR A 202 15.80 -5.53 20.08
N ASP A 203 16.00 -6.38 19.08
CA ASP A 203 17.29 -6.48 18.39
C ASP A 203 17.64 -5.16 17.68
N LEU A 204 16.69 -4.59 16.95
CA LEU A 204 16.85 -3.30 16.28
C LEU A 204 17.20 -2.18 17.26
N ASP A 205 16.49 -2.09 18.39
CA ASP A 205 16.66 -1.07 19.44
C ASP A 205 18.05 -1.13 20.10
N ASN A 206 18.62 -2.34 20.25
CA ASN A 206 19.97 -2.56 20.77
C ASN A 206 21.05 -2.58 19.68
N GLY A 207 20.65 -2.44 18.42
CA GLY A 207 21.55 -2.50 17.26
C GLY A 207 22.44 -1.25 17.10
N PRO A 208 23.40 -1.31 16.18
CA PRO A 208 24.30 -0.19 15.90
C PRO A 208 23.55 1.01 15.29
N SER A 209 24.17 2.19 15.37
CA SER A 209 23.67 3.39 14.70
C SER A 209 24.81 4.22 14.15
N GLU A 210 24.89 4.28 12.82
CA GLU A 210 25.90 5.05 12.11
C GLU A 210 25.40 6.46 11.73
N GLY A 211 24.08 6.65 11.66
CA GLY A 211 23.46 7.90 11.27
C GLY A 211 22.15 8.22 12.00
N LEU A 212 21.59 9.38 11.63
CA LEU A 212 20.32 9.88 12.16
C LEU A 212 19.16 8.94 11.81
N SER A 213 19.23 8.26 10.66
CA SER A 213 18.21 7.30 10.19
C SER A 213 18.12 6.09 11.12
N GLU A 214 19.25 5.48 11.47
CA GLU A 214 19.33 4.33 12.35
C GLU A 214 18.90 4.71 13.78
N LEU A 215 19.34 5.88 14.26
CA LEU A 215 18.86 6.41 15.55
C LEU A 215 17.34 6.62 15.56
N ARG A 216 16.77 7.10 14.45
CA ARG A 216 15.31 7.26 14.31
C ARG A 216 14.58 5.92 14.37
N HIS A 217 15.11 4.89 13.71
CA HIS A 217 14.54 3.54 13.77
C HIS A 217 14.60 2.96 15.18
N ARG A 218 15.71 3.13 15.90
CA ARG A 218 15.86 2.71 17.29
C ARG A 218 14.91 3.47 18.21
N ALA A 219 14.83 4.79 18.09
CA ALA A 219 13.89 5.59 18.87
C ALA A 219 12.44 5.15 18.62
N TYR A 220 12.08 4.83 17.37
CA TYR A 220 10.76 4.30 17.04
C TYR A 220 10.54 2.90 17.64
N ALA A 221 11.53 1.99 17.58
CA ALA A 221 11.46 0.68 18.22
C ALA A 221 11.25 0.80 19.75
N SER A 222 12.08 1.59 20.42
CA SER A 222 11.96 1.94 21.83
C SER A 222 10.56 2.44 22.20
N TYR A 223 9.98 3.31 21.37
CA TYR A 223 8.61 3.81 21.58
C TYR A 223 7.57 2.71 21.50
N LEU A 224 7.61 1.87 20.46
CA LEU A 224 6.65 0.78 20.28
C LEU A 224 6.77 -0.29 21.37
N LEU A 225 7.98 -0.58 21.84
CA LEU A 225 8.22 -1.47 22.97
C LEU A 225 7.69 -0.85 24.27
N SER A 226 7.94 0.45 24.49
CA SER A 226 7.45 1.18 25.68
C SER A 226 5.92 1.22 25.76
N ARG A 227 5.21 1.37 24.62
CA ARG A 227 3.73 1.29 24.56
C ARG A 227 3.18 -0.03 25.09
N GLN A 228 3.97 -1.09 24.99
CA GLN A 228 3.63 -2.44 25.45
C GLN A 228 4.22 -2.75 26.83
N VAL A 229 4.73 -1.74 27.55
CA VAL A 229 5.34 -1.87 28.89
C VAL A 229 6.60 -2.77 28.88
N ILE A 230 7.29 -2.84 27.74
CA ILE A 230 8.59 -3.51 27.63
C ILE A 230 9.69 -2.50 28.00
N LEU A 231 10.57 -2.88 28.94
CA LEU A 231 11.61 -2.01 29.47
C LEU A 231 12.74 -1.77 28.45
N VAL A 232 12.99 -0.50 28.14
CA VAL A 232 14.01 -0.07 27.15
C VAL A 232 14.94 1.04 27.68
N SER A 233 15.04 1.22 29.01
CA SER A 233 15.76 2.35 29.63
C SER A 233 17.23 2.47 29.21
N GLY A 234 17.91 1.34 28.98
CA GLY A 234 19.30 1.32 28.50
C GLY A 234 19.42 1.89 27.09
N ALA A 235 18.60 1.39 26.16
CA ALA A 235 18.58 1.87 24.77
C ALA A 235 18.19 3.34 24.68
N LEU A 236 17.18 3.79 25.43
CA LEU A 236 16.78 5.21 25.45
C LEU A 236 17.91 6.14 25.90
N SER A 237 18.75 5.69 26.84
CA SER A 237 19.90 6.46 27.32
C SER A 237 20.98 6.55 26.25
N ASP A 238 21.34 5.43 25.62
CA ASP A 238 22.33 5.40 24.51
C ASP A 238 21.85 6.21 23.29
N ILE A 239 20.59 6.06 22.89
CA ILE A 239 20.00 6.82 21.77
C ILE A 239 20.09 8.32 22.04
N ARG A 240 19.73 8.75 23.25
CA ARG A 240 19.80 10.16 23.66
C ARG A 240 21.23 10.68 23.64
N GLU A 241 22.16 9.94 24.23
CA GLU A 241 23.59 10.31 24.27
C GLU A 241 24.15 10.47 22.85
N ARG A 242 23.81 9.56 21.93
CA ARG A 242 24.23 9.63 20.53
C ARG A 242 23.63 10.83 19.80
N TYR A 243 22.36 11.13 20.00
CA TYR A 243 21.74 12.33 19.45
C TYR A 243 22.44 13.60 19.93
N GLU A 244 22.68 13.72 21.23
CA GLU A 244 23.32 14.88 21.85
C GLU A 244 24.81 15.00 21.45
N SER A 245 25.51 13.89 21.25
CA SER A 245 26.94 13.88 20.92
C SER A 245 27.22 14.13 19.45
N TYR A 246 26.48 13.45 18.55
CA TYR A 246 26.80 13.44 17.12
C TYR A 246 25.88 14.33 16.28
N PHE A 247 24.70 14.68 16.78
CA PHE A 247 23.67 15.39 16.00
C PHE A 247 23.08 16.60 16.73
N LYS A 248 23.83 17.21 17.66
CA LYS A 248 23.41 18.29 18.58
C LYS A 248 22.54 19.40 17.94
N ASP A 249 22.84 19.79 16.71
CA ASP A 249 22.22 20.94 16.04
C ASP A 249 20.95 20.58 15.24
N SER A 250 20.68 19.29 15.03
CA SER A 250 19.61 18.83 14.14
C SER A 250 18.66 17.80 14.73
N TRP A 251 19.09 17.03 15.74
CA TRP A 251 18.32 15.88 16.22
C TRP A 251 16.94 16.24 16.77
N GLN A 252 16.78 17.44 17.35
CA GLN A 252 15.50 17.91 17.91
C GLN A 252 14.42 18.12 16.84
N ASN A 253 14.82 18.34 15.59
CA ASN A 253 13.90 18.45 14.45
C ASN A 253 13.62 17.09 13.79
N ASP A 254 14.26 16.02 14.26
CA ASP A 254 14.03 14.66 13.78
C ASP A 254 12.82 14.02 14.45
N LEU A 255 12.07 13.20 13.71
CA LEU A 255 10.94 12.44 14.26
C LEU A 255 11.38 11.50 15.41
N GLY A 256 12.63 11.04 15.40
CA GLY A 256 13.17 10.22 16.47
C GLY A 256 13.20 10.92 17.83
N ALA A 257 13.33 12.24 17.88
CA ALA A 257 13.22 13.00 19.12
C ALA A 257 11.79 12.91 19.71
N ALA A 258 10.77 12.90 18.86
CA ALA A 258 9.38 12.74 19.29
C ALA A 258 9.13 11.34 19.87
N TYR A 259 9.63 10.29 19.20
CA TYR A 259 9.55 8.92 19.72
C TYR A 259 10.30 8.75 21.04
N LEU A 260 11.50 9.32 21.15
CA LEU A 260 12.29 9.31 22.38
C LEU A 260 11.54 9.98 23.54
N ALA A 261 11.00 11.19 23.30
CA ALA A 261 10.23 11.92 24.30
C ALA A 261 8.95 11.17 24.73
N ALA A 262 8.24 10.57 23.77
CA ALA A 262 7.06 9.76 24.04
C ALA A 262 7.39 8.51 24.87
N SER A 263 8.51 7.84 24.56
CA SER A 263 9.00 6.69 25.33
C SER A 263 9.29 7.05 26.77
N TYR A 264 10.02 8.14 27.03
CA TYR A 264 10.28 8.63 28.38
C TYR A 264 9.01 8.98 29.15
N LYS A 265 7.96 9.44 28.47
CA LYS A 265 6.67 9.75 29.10
C LYS A 265 5.93 8.49 29.52
N LEU A 266 6.04 7.40 28.75
CA LEU A 266 5.39 6.11 29.03
C LEU A 266 6.07 5.33 30.18
N LEU A 267 7.34 5.60 30.44
CA LEU A 267 8.12 4.95 31.52
C LEU A 267 8.00 5.64 32.90
N LYS A 268 7.24 6.75 32.98
CA LYS A 268 6.94 7.44 34.25
C LYS A 268 5.70 6.87 34.91
#